data_AF-A0A3D9AFV8-F1
#
_entry.id   AF-A0A3D9AFV8-F1
#
_cell.length_a   1.000
_cell.length_b   1.000
_cell.length_c   1.000
_cell.angle_alpha   90.00
_cell.angle_beta   90.00
_cell.angle_gamma   90.00
#
_symmetry.space_group_name_H-M   'P 1'
#
loop_
_entity.id
_entity.type
_entity.pdbx_description
1 polymer ?
#
loop_
_entity_poly.entity_id
_entity_poly.type
_entity_poly.pdbx_seq_one_letter_code
_entity_poly.pdbx_strand_id
1 'polypeptide(L)'
;MKKLLISAVLLVGLSFSAYGQKRPPAPPHPSKAQLANSKASELDKRYRTEKKLILNHPLATKKMKNDQLKALNVRYQNEKKLLRAAK
;
A
#
# COMPACT_ATOMS: atom_id res chain seq x y z
N MET A 1 47.31 37.15 5.40
CA MET A 1 45.93 37.25 4.87
C MET A 1 45.49 36.09 3.95
N LYS A 2 46.35 35.11 3.63
CA LYS A 2 45.99 33.99 2.72
C LYS A 2 45.01 32.95 3.32
N LYS A 3 44.95 32.85 4.66
CA LYS A 3 44.10 31.87 5.37
C LYS A 3 42.60 32.20 5.31
N LEU A 4 42.25 33.48 5.17
CA LEU A 4 40.85 33.94 5.10
C LEU A 4 40.19 33.58 3.75
N LEU A 5 40.97 33.62 2.66
CA LEU A 5 40.50 33.23 1.32
C LEU A 5 40.16 31.74 1.26
N ILE A 6 40.98 30.88 1.87
CA ILE A 6 40.75 29.43 1.88
C ILE A 6 39.47 29.10 2.67
N SER A 7 39.26 29.76 3.81
CA SER A 7 38.06 29.56 4.63
C SER A 7 36.80 30.08 3.95
N ALA A 8 36.88 31.22 3.24
CA ALA A 8 35.78 31.76 2.46
C ALA A 8 35.40 30.86 1.28
N VAL A 9 36.38 30.30 0.56
CA VAL A 9 36.13 29.37 -0.55
C VAL A 9 35.53 28.05 -0.05
N LEU A 10 35.94 27.56 1.12
CA LEU A 10 35.32 26.38 1.76
C LEU A 10 33.87 26.63 2.18
N LEU A 11 33.59 27.76 2.84
CA LEU A 11 32.24 28.13 3.27
C LEU A 11 31.30 28.38 2.08
N VAL A 12 31.78 29.00 1.01
CA VAL A 12 31.00 29.24 -0.21
C VAL A 12 30.84 27.94 -1.02
N GLY A 13 31.87 27.10 -1.10
CA GLY A 13 31.80 25.81 -1.78
C GLY A 13 30.82 24.82 -1.10
N LEU A 14 30.80 24.77 0.24
CA LEU A 14 29.90 23.91 1.00
C LEU A 14 28.43 24.36 0.93
N SER A 15 28.17 25.67 0.85
CA SER A 15 26.80 26.20 0.75
C SER A 15 26.17 25.93 -0.63
N PHE A 16 26.96 25.94 -1.71
CA PHE A 16 26.46 25.57 -3.05
C PHE A 16 26.03 24.09 -3.17
N SER A 17 26.67 23.17 -2.45
CA SER A 17 26.32 21.74 -2.51
C SER A 17 24.98 21.42 -1.83
N ALA A 18 24.58 22.19 -0.81
CA ALA A 18 23.32 21.96 -0.09
C ALA A 18 22.08 22.49 -0.85
N TYR A 19 22.19 23.62 -1.55
CA TYR A 19 21.09 24.20 -2.34
C TYR A 19 20.92 23.53 -3.73
N GLY A 20 21.97 22.87 -4.23
CA GLY A 20 21.96 22.17 -5.53
C GLY A 20 21.46 20.73 -5.48
N GLN A 21 21.25 20.14 -4.29
CA GLN A 21 20.61 18.82 -4.18
C GLN A 21 19.12 18.96 -4.52
N LYS A 22 18.80 18.88 -5.81
CA LYS A 22 17.43 18.60 -6.28
C LYS A 22 16.96 17.36 -5.56
N ARG A 23 16.03 17.54 -4.62
CA ARG A 23 15.33 16.45 -3.94
C ARG A 23 14.86 15.49 -5.04
N PRO A 24 15.19 14.20 -5.00
CA PRO A 24 14.68 13.26 -6.01
C PRO A 24 13.17 13.46 -6.07
N PRO A 25 12.58 13.51 -7.28
CA PRO A 25 11.14 13.71 -7.40
C PRO A 25 10.45 12.68 -6.53
N ALA A 26 9.47 13.13 -5.72
CA ALA A 26 8.73 12.25 -4.85
C ALA A 26 8.25 11.04 -5.67
N PRO A 27 8.39 9.81 -5.16
CA PRO A 27 7.98 8.62 -5.89
C PRO A 27 6.54 8.82 -6.37
N PRO A 28 6.20 8.40 -7.60
CA PRO A 28 4.88 8.65 -8.16
C PRO A 28 3.84 8.04 -7.23
N HIS A 29 3.12 8.91 -6.51
CA HIS A 29 2.06 8.46 -5.63
C HIS A 29 0.94 7.88 -6.50
N PRO A 30 0.41 6.70 -6.14
CA PRO A 30 -0.64 6.07 -6.92
C PRO A 30 -1.87 6.98 -6.95
N SER A 31 -2.50 7.07 -8.12
CA SER A 31 -3.75 7.82 -8.24
C SER A 31 -4.85 7.18 -7.41
N LYS A 32 -5.88 7.95 -7.03
CA LYS A 32 -7.04 7.43 -6.27
C LYS A 32 -7.66 6.20 -6.96
N ALA A 33 -7.72 6.22 -8.29
CA ALA A 33 -8.20 5.09 -9.09
C ALA A 33 -7.29 3.86 -9.01
N GLN A 34 -5.96 4.06 -9.07
CA GLN A 34 -4.99 2.96 -8.91
C GLN A 34 -5.08 2.33 -7.51
N LEU A 35 -5.29 3.14 -6.46
CA LEU A 35 -5.50 2.66 -5.10
C LEU A 35 -6.80 1.87 -4.96
N ALA A 36 -7.91 2.37 -5.51
CA ALA A 36 -9.19 1.65 -5.49
C ALA A 36 -9.09 0.31 -6.23
N ASN A 37 -8.44 0.28 -7.39
CA ASN A 37 -8.25 -0.93 -8.18
C ASN A 37 -7.33 -1.95 -7.48
N SER A 38 -6.23 -1.49 -6.88
CA SER A 38 -5.33 -2.38 -6.12
C SER A 38 -6.03 -2.97 -4.90
N LYS A 39 -6.84 -2.16 -4.19
CA LYS A 39 -7.66 -2.63 -3.07
C LYS A 39 -8.73 -3.64 -3.48
N ALA A 40 -9.41 -3.41 -4.61
CA ALA A 40 -10.38 -4.36 -5.14
C ALA A 40 -9.72 -5.72 -5.48
N SER A 41 -8.54 -5.69 -6.12
CA SER A 41 -7.77 -6.91 -6.44
C SER A 41 -7.30 -7.65 -5.20
N GLU A 42 -6.80 -6.92 -4.19
CA GLU A 42 -6.37 -7.47 -2.91
C GLU A 42 -7.53 -8.15 -2.18
N LEU A 43 -8.71 -7.53 -2.17
CA LEU A 43 -9.93 -8.06 -1.57
C LEU A 43 -10.36 -9.36 -2.25
N ASP A 44 -10.38 -9.41 -3.58
CA ASP A 44 -10.71 -10.63 -4.33
C ASP A 44 -9.71 -11.77 -4.04
N LYS A 45 -8.42 -11.45 -3.93
CA LYS A 45 -7.38 -12.43 -3.58
C LYS A 45 -7.60 -13.00 -2.18
N ARG A 46 -7.87 -12.14 -1.18
CA ARG A 46 -8.15 -12.55 0.20
C ARG A 46 -9.36 -13.47 0.26
N TYR A 47 -10.45 -13.10 -0.40
CA TYR A 47 -11.67 -13.93 -0.47
C TYR A 47 -11.39 -15.33 -1.05
N ARG A 48 -10.64 -15.42 -2.16
CA ARG A 48 -10.29 -16.72 -2.77
C ARG A 48 -9.43 -17.58 -1.84
N THR A 49 -8.46 -16.96 -1.17
CA THR A 49 -7.58 -17.65 -0.21
C THR A 49 -8.38 -18.19 0.96
N GLU A 50 -9.20 -17.36 1.61
CA GLU A 50 -10.03 -17.78 2.75
C GLU A 50 -11.03 -18.86 2.35
N LYS A 51 -11.69 -18.71 1.19
CA LYS A 51 -12.60 -19.73 0.67
C LYS A 51 -11.89 -21.08 0.52
N LYS A 52 -10.67 -21.10 -0.02
CA LYS A 52 -9.88 -22.32 -0.17
C LYS A 52 -9.52 -22.93 1.18
N LEU A 53 -9.13 -22.10 2.16
CA LEU A 53 -8.81 -22.54 3.52
C LEU A 53 -10.01 -23.17 4.23
N ILE A 54 -11.20 -22.56 4.11
CA ILE A 54 -12.44 -23.10 4.69
C ILE A 54 -12.78 -24.47 4.06
N LEU A 55 -12.72 -24.56 2.74
CA LEU A 55 -13.04 -25.80 2.03
C LEU A 55 -12.07 -26.93 2.39
N ASN A 56 -10.78 -26.62 2.47
CA ASN A 56 -9.71 -27.58 2.76
C ASN A 56 -9.52 -27.84 4.26
N HIS A 57 -10.35 -27.25 5.14
CA HIS A 57 -10.16 -27.39 6.58
C HIS A 57 -10.33 -28.86 7.02
N PRO A 58 -9.32 -29.48 7.67
CA PRO A 58 -9.30 -30.93 7.91
C PRO A 58 -10.28 -31.39 8.99
N LEU A 59 -10.53 -30.55 10.00
CA LEU A 59 -11.35 -30.89 11.17
C LEU A 59 -12.75 -30.25 11.16
N ALA A 60 -13.09 -29.49 10.11
CA ALA A 60 -14.37 -28.77 10.08
C ALA A 60 -15.46 -29.64 9.46
N THR A 61 -16.59 -29.74 10.14
CA THR A 61 -17.77 -30.40 9.60
C THR A 61 -18.33 -29.64 8.40
N LYS A 62 -19.12 -30.31 7.55
CA LYS A 62 -19.79 -29.68 6.40
C LYS A 62 -20.64 -28.48 6.80
N LYS A 63 -21.34 -28.56 7.94
CA LYS A 63 -22.15 -27.46 8.47
C LYS A 63 -21.28 -26.25 8.83
N MET A 64 -20.18 -26.47 9.57
CA MET A 64 -19.24 -25.41 9.93
C MET A 64 -18.63 -24.73 8.69
N LYS A 65 -18.22 -25.51 7.68
CA LYS A 65 -17.70 -24.94 6.42
C LYS A 65 -18.75 -24.07 5.72
N ASN A 66 -20.00 -24.52 5.67
CA ASN A 66 -21.09 -23.75 5.07
C ASN A 66 -21.35 -22.44 5.82
N ASP A 67 -21.35 -22.48 7.16
CA ASP A 67 -21.56 -21.29 7.98
C ASP A 67 -20.41 -20.28 7.81
N GLN A 68 -19.17 -20.77 7.78
CA GLN A 68 -17.98 -19.96 7.48
C GLN A 68 -18.03 -19.35 6.07
N LEU A 69 -18.46 -20.11 5.07
CA LEU A 69 -18.63 -19.60 3.70
C LEU A 69 -19.70 -18.51 3.61
N LYS A 70 -20.82 -18.67 4.33
CA LYS A 70 -21.86 -17.63 4.41
C LYS A 70 -21.31 -16.36 5.05
N ALA A 71 -20.63 -16.47 6.18
CA ALA A 71 -20.00 -15.34 6.86
C ALA A 71 -18.95 -14.65 5.96
N LEU A 72 -18.12 -15.43 5.27
CA LEU A 72 -17.15 -14.92 4.31
C LEU A 72 -17.82 -14.15 3.16
N ASN A 73 -18.90 -14.69 2.58
CA ASN A 73 -19.64 -14.03 1.51
C ASN A 73 -20.24 -12.70 1.96
N VAL A 74 -20.82 -12.64 3.16
CA VAL A 74 -21.40 -11.40 3.69
C VAL A 74 -20.32 -10.32 3.86
N ARG A 75 -19.18 -10.67 4.47
CA ARG A 75 -18.04 -9.73 4.62
C ARG A 75 -17.54 -9.23 3.26
N TYR A 76 -17.32 -10.14 2.32
CA TYR A 76 -16.90 -9.81 0.94
C TYR A 76 -17.85 -8.83 0.25
N GLN A 77 -19.16 -9.07 0.34
CA GLN A 77 -20.15 -8.19 -0.27
C GLN A 77 -20.19 -6.81 0.40
N ASN A 78 -20.06 -6.76 1.73
CA ASN A 78 -20.02 -5.50 2.46
C ASN A 78 -18.79 -4.67 2.09
N GLU A 79 -17.60 -5.26 2.10
CA GLU A 79 -16.36 -4.58 1.71
C GLU A 79 -16.40 -4.12 0.25
N LYS A 80 -16.94 -4.95 -0.65
CA LYS A 80 -17.11 -4.59 -2.06
C LYS A 80 -18.06 -3.40 -2.24
N LYS A 81 -19.15 -3.33 -1.47
CA LYS A 81 -20.07 -2.18 -1.47
C LYS A 81 -19.36 -0.92 -0.96
N LEU A 82 -18.59 -1.04 0.12
CA LEU A 82 -17.81 0.08 0.68
C LEU A 82 -16.78 0.61 -0.32
N LEU A 83 -16.03 -0.26 -1.01
CA LEU A 83 -15.10 0.15 -2.07
C LEU A 83 -15.80 0.84 -3.23
N ARG A 84 -17.02 0.43 -3.58
CA ARG A 84 -17.82 1.09 -4.63
C ARG A 84 -18.33 2.47 -4.20
N ALA A 85 -18.68 2.64 -2.92
CA ALA A 85 -19.10 3.92 -2.37
C ALA A 85 -17.93 4.91 -2.19
N ALA A 86 -16.71 4.39 -2.00
CA ALA A 86 -15.49 5.18 -1.84
C ALA A 86 -14.80 5.54 -3.17
N LYS A 87 -15.27 4.97 -4.29
CA LYS A 87 -14.76 5.23 -5.64
C LYS A 87 -15.43 6.46 -6.23
#